data_AF-A0A6N7BWL3-F1
#
_entry.id   AF-A0A6N7BWL3-F1
#
_cell.length_a   1.000
_cell.length_b   1.000
_cell.length_c   1.000
_cell.angle_alpha   90.00
_cell.angle_beta   90.00
_cell.angle_gamma   90.00
#
_symmetry.space_group_name_H-M   'P 1'
#
loop_
_entity.id
_entity.type
_entity.pdbx_description
1 polymer ?
#
loop_
_entity_poly.entity_id
_entity_poly.type
_entity_poly.pdbx_seq_one_letter_code
_entity_poly.pdbx_strand_id
1 'polypeptide(L)'
;MKTINEALNWRYSTKVFDANKKISAEDFEQIKDMLQMSPSSTNIQPWNFVIADDDAGKARIAKSTQGAFHFNTPKVLDASHVVVLSYAEKTVEPNLVN
;
A
#
# COMPACT_ATOMS: atom_id res chain seq x y z
N MET A 1 18.26 -12.92 -2.33
CA MET A 1 17.48 -13.93 -3.08
C MET A 1 17.93 -13.90 -4.52
N LYS A 2 18.01 -15.05 -5.17
CA LYS A 2 18.48 -15.20 -6.55
C LYS A 2 17.35 -15.61 -7.51
N THR A 3 16.22 -16.12 -7.00
CA THR A 3 15.08 -16.55 -7.83
C THR A 3 13.73 -16.07 -7.33
N ILE A 4 12.72 -16.09 -8.21
CA ILE A 4 11.32 -15.76 -7.85
C ILE A 4 10.78 -16.74 -6.80
N ASN A 5 11.05 -18.04 -6.95
CA ASN A 5 10.59 -19.05 -5.99
C ASN A 5 11.16 -18.84 -4.58
N GLU A 6 12.42 -18.41 -4.47
CA GLU A 6 13.01 -18.05 -3.17
C GLU A 6 12.28 -16.85 -2.55
N ALA A 7 11.96 -15.82 -3.34
CA ALA A 7 11.24 -14.65 -2.84
C ALA A 7 9.82 -15.00 -2.37
N LEU A 8 9.11 -15.84 -3.13
CA LEU A 8 7.76 -16.27 -2.79
C LEU A 8 7.71 -17.16 -1.53
N ASN A 9 8.71 -18.02 -1.32
CA ASN A 9 8.79 -18.84 -0.11
C ASN A 9 9.26 -18.07 1.12
N TRP A 10 10.11 -17.05 0.93
CA TRP A 10 10.65 -16.27 2.05
C TRP A 10 9.67 -15.23 2.58
N ARG A 11 8.88 -14.58 1.70
CA ARG A 11 7.94 -13.55 2.13
C ARG A 11 6.84 -14.14 3.01
N TYR A 12 6.37 -13.36 3.97
CA TYR A 12 5.26 -13.73 4.84
C TYR A 12 4.41 -12.50 5.18
N SER A 13 3.24 -12.72 5.77
CA SER A 13 2.40 -11.63 6.27
C SER A 13 2.88 -11.18 7.66
N THR A 14 3.59 -10.05 7.71
CA THR A 14 4.10 -9.43 8.94
C THR A 14 2.96 -9.15 9.94
N LYS A 15 3.16 -9.52 11.20
CA LYS A 15 2.15 -9.34 12.27
C LYS A 15 2.39 -8.11 13.13
N VAL A 16 3.64 -7.69 13.27
CA VAL A 16 4.07 -6.52 14.04
C VAL A 16 5.16 -5.81 13.23
N PHE A 17 5.04 -4.50 13.05
CA PHE A 17 6.03 -3.68 12.36
C PHE A 17 6.88 -2.92 13.38
N ASP A 18 8.10 -2.58 12.99
CA ASP A 18 8.96 -1.68 13.76
C ASP A 18 8.71 -0.24 13.28
N ALA A 19 8.05 0.56 14.12
CA ALA A 19 7.66 1.94 13.79
C ALA A 19 8.84 2.86 13.44
N ASN A 20 10.06 2.50 13.90
CA ASN A 20 11.27 3.26 13.64
C ASN A 20 11.94 2.90 12.32
N LYS A 21 11.54 1.80 11.67
CA LYS A 21 12.08 1.39 10.36
C LYS A 21 11.22 1.93 9.23
N LYS A 22 11.78 2.86 8.47
CA LYS A 22 11.15 3.43 7.29
C LYS A 22 11.74 2.83 6.01
N ILE A 23 10.89 2.64 5.02
CA ILE A 23 11.31 2.33 3.64
C ILE A 23 11.99 3.60 3.09
N SER A 24 13.08 3.44 2.36
CA SER A 24 13.74 4.57 1.72
C SER A 24 12.84 5.19 0.65
N ALA A 25 13.02 6.47 0.33
CA ALA A 25 12.25 7.10 -0.73
C ALA A 25 12.45 6.38 -2.08
N GLU A 26 13.69 6.00 -2.40
CA GLU A 26 14.05 5.29 -3.63
C GLU A 26 13.35 3.92 -3.75
N ASP A 27 13.34 3.12 -2.68
CA ASP A 27 12.65 1.83 -2.69
C ASP A 27 11.13 2.01 -2.78
N PHE A 28 10.59 3.07 -2.18
CA PHE A 28 9.15 3.31 -2.21
C PHE A 28 8.68 3.85 -3.57
N GLU A 29 9.50 4.62 -4.28
CA GLU A 29 9.24 4.97 -5.69
C GLU A 29 9.11 3.71 -6.54
N GLN A 30 10.01 2.72 -6.40
CA GLN A 30 9.90 1.45 -7.11
C GLN A 30 8.61 0.71 -6.79
N ILE A 31 8.12 0.79 -5.54
CA ILE A 31 6.82 0.22 -5.16
C ILE A 31 5.67 0.93 -5.89
N LYS A 32 5.68 2.26 -5.97
CA LYS A 32 4.67 3.02 -6.72
C LYS A 32 4.68 2.66 -8.20
N ASP A 33 5.85 2.55 -8.81
CA ASP A 33 5.99 2.12 -10.21
C ASP A 33 5.38 0.73 -10.42
N MET A 34 5.66 -0.22 -9.52
CA MET A 34 5.06 -1.57 -9.59
C MET A 34 3.53 -1.56 -9.48
N LEU A 35 2.96 -0.70 -8.61
CA LEU A 35 1.50 -0.54 -8.50
C LEU A 35 0.91 0.02 -9.80
N GLN A 36 1.57 1.01 -10.42
CA GLN A 36 1.15 1.62 -11.68
C GLN A 36 1.25 0.65 -12.86
N MET A 37 2.29 -0.18 -12.92
CA MET A 37 2.54 -1.11 -14.03
C MET A 37 1.69 -2.39 -13.96
N SER A 38 0.87 -2.58 -12.93
CA SER A 38 0.02 -3.76 -12.82
C SER A 38 -0.91 -3.86 -14.05
N PRO A 39 -1.05 -5.02 -14.70
CA PRO A 39 -1.96 -5.17 -15.83
C PRO A 39 -3.42 -5.23 -15.35
N SER A 40 -4.34 -4.80 -16.20
CA SER A 40 -5.79 -4.92 -15.98
C SER A 40 -6.52 -5.25 -17.28
N SER A 41 -7.72 -5.83 -17.18
CA SER A 41 -8.56 -6.12 -18.35
C SER A 41 -8.71 -4.87 -19.21
N THR A 42 -8.40 -5.00 -20.51
CA THR A 42 -8.43 -3.90 -21.49
C THR A 42 -7.68 -2.63 -21.03
N ASN A 43 -6.70 -2.77 -20.13
CA ASN A 43 -5.94 -1.69 -19.49
C ASN A 43 -6.75 -0.57 -18.81
N ILE A 44 -7.97 -0.88 -18.33
CA ILE A 44 -8.87 0.13 -17.75
C ILE A 44 -8.40 0.65 -16.38
N GLN A 45 -7.49 -0.08 -15.72
CA GLN A 45 -6.84 0.28 -14.47
C GLN A 45 -7.85 0.83 -13.45
N PRO A 46 -8.86 0.04 -13.05
CA PRO A 46 -10.01 0.55 -12.31
C PRO A 46 -9.69 0.63 -10.81
N TRP A 47 -8.47 1.02 -10.48
CA TRP A 47 -7.96 1.14 -9.13
C TRP A 47 -7.61 2.58 -8.79
N ASN A 48 -7.74 2.91 -7.51
CA ASN A 48 -7.11 4.06 -6.91
C ASN A 48 -6.32 3.62 -5.68
N PHE A 49 -5.09 4.13 -5.56
CA PHE A 49 -4.19 3.83 -4.45
C PHE A 49 -4.08 5.07 -3.55
N VAL A 50 -4.55 4.96 -2.31
CA VAL A 50 -4.29 5.98 -1.30
C VAL A 50 -3.09 5.53 -0.47
N ILE A 51 -2.04 6.34 -0.46
CA ILE A 51 -0.81 6.07 0.27
C ILE A 51 -0.76 7.00 1.48
N ALA A 52 -0.56 6.42 2.67
CA ALA A 52 -0.27 7.16 3.90
C ALA A 52 1.11 6.75 4.42
N ASP A 53 2.00 7.73 4.53
CA ASP A 53 3.37 7.62 5.03
C ASP A 53 3.60 8.48 6.29
N ASP A 54 2.68 9.40 6.58
CA ASP A 54 2.65 10.22 7.79
C ASP A 54 1.73 9.65 8.89
N ASP A 55 1.89 10.16 10.11
CA ASP A 55 1.12 9.67 11.25
C ASP A 55 -0.35 10.08 11.17
N ALA A 56 -0.67 11.24 10.59
CA ALA A 56 -2.04 11.70 10.44
C ALA A 56 -2.85 10.82 9.47
N GLY A 57 -2.26 10.50 8.31
CA GLY A 57 -2.84 9.61 7.30
C GLY A 57 -3.00 8.20 7.84
N LYS A 58 -1.97 7.62 8.48
CA LYS A 58 -2.07 6.30 9.10
C LYS A 58 -3.12 6.27 10.21
N ALA A 59 -3.20 7.29 11.05
CA ALA A 59 -4.24 7.39 12.09
C ALA A 59 -5.65 7.47 11.49
N ARG A 60 -5.83 8.19 10.37
CA ARG A 60 -7.10 8.23 9.64
C ARG A 60 -7.50 6.85 9.13
N ILE A 61 -6.57 6.10 8.53
CA ILE A 61 -6.82 4.73 8.07
C ILE A 61 -7.11 3.80 9.25
N ALA A 62 -6.38 3.92 10.36
CA ALA A 62 -6.52 3.05 11.52
C ALA A 62 -7.93 3.07 12.15
N LYS A 63 -8.71 4.14 11.92
CA LYS A 63 -10.14 4.19 12.31
C LYS A 63 -10.97 3.08 11.65
N SER A 64 -10.62 2.63 10.44
CA SER A 64 -11.31 1.53 9.75
C SER A 64 -11.06 0.17 10.38
N THR A 65 -10.02 0.06 11.21
CA THR A 65 -9.68 -1.19 11.90
C THR A 65 -10.38 -1.34 13.26
N GLN A 66 -11.15 -0.35 13.72
CA GLN A 66 -11.80 -0.42 15.04
C GLN A 66 -12.90 -1.50 15.09
N GLY A 67 -13.35 -1.85 16.30
CA GLY A 67 -14.36 -2.89 16.51
C GLY A 67 -13.80 -4.29 16.27
N ALA A 68 -14.43 -5.07 15.40
CA ALA A 68 -14.06 -6.47 15.16
C ALA A 68 -12.64 -6.68 14.62
N PHE A 69 -12.00 -5.63 14.09
CA PHE A 69 -10.67 -5.72 13.45
C PHE A 69 -9.55 -5.05 14.25
N HIS A 70 -9.78 -4.70 15.52
CA HIS A 70 -8.87 -3.85 16.31
C HIS A 70 -7.44 -4.41 16.40
N PHE A 71 -7.29 -5.73 16.27
CA PHE A 71 -6.00 -6.43 16.20
C PHE A 71 -5.12 -6.01 15.00
N ASN A 72 -5.67 -5.28 14.03
CA ASN A 72 -4.94 -4.70 12.89
C ASN A 72 -4.50 -3.25 13.10
N THR A 73 -5.04 -2.54 14.10
CA THR A 73 -4.66 -1.16 14.42
C THR A 73 -3.14 -0.94 14.52
N PRO A 74 -2.37 -1.72 15.33
CA PRO A 74 -0.93 -1.52 15.42
C PRO A 74 -0.22 -1.76 14.07
N LYS A 75 -0.72 -2.68 13.24
CA LYS A 75 -0.13 -2.92 11.91
C LYS A 75 -0.22 -1.70 11.00
N VAL A 76 -1.31 -0.94 11.10
CA VAL A 76 -1.52 0.29 10.32
C VAL A 76 -0.67 1.42 10.87
N LEU A 77 -0.62 1.59 12.19
CA LEU A 77 0.09 2.70 12.82
C LEU A 77 1.62 2.54 12.74
N ASP A 78 2.11 1.32 12.92
CA ASP A 78 3.55 1.03 13.06
C ASP A 78 4.22 0.76 11.70
N ALA A 79 3.47 0.56 10.62
CA ALA A 79 4.05 0.40 9.30
C ALA A 79 4.72 1.70 8.82
N SER A 80 5.74 1.56 7.97
CA SER A 80 6.36 2.70 7.29
C SER A 80 5.37 3.42 6.37
N HIS A 81 4.58 2.65 5.61
CA HIS A 81 3.59 3.13 4.65
C HIS A 81 2.38 2.20 4.70
N VAL A 82 1.19 2.76 4.48
CA VAL A 82 -0.05 2.01 4.33
C VAL A 82 -0.67 2.36 2.99
N VAL A 83 -0.86 1.36 2.14
CA VAL A 83 -1.49 1.50 0.82
C VAL A 83 -2.90 0.93 0.89
N VAL A 84 -3.90 1.78 0.66
CA VAL A 84 -5.29 1.37 0.48
C VAL A 84 -5.57 1.23 -1.00
N LEU A 85 -5.80 0.00 -1.44
CA LEU A 85 -6.29 -0.30 -2.78
C LEU A 85 -7.83 -0.21 -2.79
N SER A 86 -8.36 0.62 -3.69
CA SER A 86 -9.79 0.81 -3.88
C SER A 86 -10.17 0.65 -5.34
N TYR A 87 -11.41 0.25 -5.62
CA TYR A 87 -11.98 0.32 -6.96
C TYR A 87 -12.39 1.77 -7.26
N ALA A 88 -12.01 2.26 -8.44
CA ALA A 88 -12.41 3.57 -8.93
C ALA A 88 -13.46 3.41 -10.04
N GLU A 89 -14.73 3.64 -9.70
CA GLU A 89 -15.86 3.51 -10.64
C GLU A 89 -15.80 4.53 -11.79
N LYS A 90 -15.13 5.67 -11.57
CA LYS A 90 -14.81 6.65 -12.59
C LYS A 90 -13.31 6.60 -12.86
N THR A 91 -12.93 6.33 -14.10
CA THR A 91 -11.64 6.75 -14.62
C THR A 91 -11.50 8.24 -14.34
N VAL A 92 -10.55 8.62 -13.49
CA VAL A 92 -10.09 10.01 -13.43
C VAL A 92 -9.68 10.35 -14.85
N GLU A 93 -10.27 11.39 -15.44
CA GLU A 93 -9.88 11.78 -16.79
C GLU A 93 -8.37 12.02 -16.84
N PRO A 94 -7.67 11.63 -17.93
CA PRO A 94 -6.21 11.70 -18.03
C PRO A 94 -5.59 13.11 -17.84
N ASN A 95 -6.39 14.16 -17.68
CA ASN A 95 -5.98 15.56 -17.83
C ASN A 95 -6.00 16.39 -16.52
N LEU A 96 -5.88 15.78 -15.34
CA LEU A 96 -5.77 16.53 -14.08
C LEU A 96 -4.36 16.58 -13.47
N VAL A 97 -3.32 16.32 -14.28
CA VAL A 97 -1.93 16.67 -13.93
C VAL A 97 -1.45 17.77 -14.89
N ASN A 98 -1.81 19.01 -14.57
CA ASN A 98 -1.09 20.23 -14.93
C ASN A 98 -1.16 21.17 -13.73
#